data_AF-A0A1E5ACT9-F1
#
_entry.id   AF-A0A1E5ACT9-F1
#
_cell.length_a   1.000
_cell.length_b   1.000
_cell.length_c   1.000
_cell.angle_alpha   90.00
_cell.angle_beta   90.00
_cell.angle_gamma   90.00
#
_symmetry.space_group_name_H-M   'P 1'
#
loop_
_entity.id
_entity.type
_entity.pdbx_description
1 polymer ?
#
loop_
_entity_poly.entity_id
_entity_poly.type
_entity_poly.pdbx_seq_one_letter_code
_entity_poly.pdbx_strand_id
1 'polypeptide(L)'
;MIICHLPMLILIKTNEVGGTPFEIALSSLCNETSVITPISPNDEITPADLGSSGAQNHQRQIWPDGTETDAAFVSHIPAAEVTAFVPKEIRGSDTKVTICREPYDAALS
;
A
#
# COMPACT_ATOMS: atom_id res chain seq x y z
N MET A 1 0.68 2.57 -2.30
CA MET A 1 -0.30 1.54 -1.95
C MET A 1 0.33 0.61 -0.93
N ILE A 2 -0.42 0.24 0.10
CA ILE A 2 0.12 -0.59 1.20
C ILE A 2 -0.85 -1.71 1.57
N ILE A 3 -0.34 -2.94 1.75
CA ILE A 3 -1.06 -4.08 2.33
C ILE A 3 -0.34 -4.48 3.59
N CYS A 4 -0.97 -4.34 4.75
CA CYS A 4 -0.39 -4.70 6.03
C CYS A 4 -1.19 -5.84 6.64
N HIS A 5 -0.56 -7.01 6.78
CA HIS A 5 -1.21 -8.18 7.37
C HIS A 5 -1.44 -8.04 8.88
N LEU A 6 -0.79 -7.06 9.52
CA LEU A 6 -1.08 -6.60 10.86
C LEU A 6 -1.08 -5.06 10.78
N PRO A 7 -2.21 -4.35 10.97
CA PRO A 7 -3.52 -4.78 11.47
C PRO A 7 -4.54 -5.23 10.38
N MET A 8 -4.16 -6.02 9.38
CA MET A 8 -5.04 -6.51 8.30
C MET A 8 -5.74 -5.38 7.52
N LEU A 9 -4.94 -4.54 6.88
CA LEU A 9 -5.38 -3.34 6.18
C LEU A 9 -4.83 -3.29 4.76
N ILE A 10 -5.67 -2.87 3.82
CA ILE A 10 -5.30 -2.57 2.42
C ILE A 10 -5.60 -1.10 2.15
N LEU A 11 -4.57 -0.27 1.96
CA LEU A 11 -4.71 1.10 1.48
C LEU A 11 -4.63 1.12 -0.04
N ILE A 12 -5.74 1.45 -0.68
CA ILE A 12 -5.77 1.74 -2.12
C ILE A 12 -5.59 3.25 -2.28
N LYS A 13 -4.38 3.64 -2.64
CA LYS A 13 -3.98 5.05 -2.74
C LYS A 13 -4.35 5.63 -4.10
N THR A 14 -4.96 6.80 -4.08
CA THR A 14 -5.30 7.61 -5.24
C THR A 14 -4.36 8.82 -5.34
N ASN A 15 -4.36 9.51 -6.48
CA ASN A 15 -3.48 10.65 -6.74
C ASN A 15 -3.93 11.88 -5.93
N GLU A 16 -2.98 12.70 -5.48
CA GLU A 16 -3.25 14.07 -4.98
C GLU A 16 -4.22 14.19 -3.78
N VAL A 17 -4.37 13.12 -2.99
CA VAL A 17 -5.25 13.09 -1.80
C VAL A 17 -4.50 13.19 -0.47
N GLY A 18 -3.19 13.49 -0.49
CA GLY A 18 -2.35 13.38 0.71
C GLY A 18 -2.12 11.93 1.15
N GLY A 19 -2.13 10.98 0.21
CA GLY A 19 -1.95 9.56 0.51
C GLY A 19 -0.52 9.18 0.93
N THR A 20 0.51 9.90 0.48
CA THR A 20 1.92 9.61 0.80
C THR A 20 2.24 9.71 2.30
N PRO A 21 1.92 10.79 3.02
CA PRO A 21 2.17 10.84 4.47
C PRO A 21 1.39 9.78 5.24
N PHE A 22 0.19 9.41 4.77
CA PHE A 22 -0.59 8.32 5.38
C PHE A 22 0.06 6.95 5.17
N GLU A 23 0.61 6.71 3.98
CA GLU A 23 1.38 5.50 3.66
C GLU A 23 2.65 5.37 4.52
N ILE A 24 3.38 6.48 4.73
CA ILE A 24 4.54 6.52 5.63
C ILE A 24 4.13 6.22 7.09
N ALA A 25 3.03 6.83 7.57
CA ALA A 25 2.56 6.56 8.92
C ALA A 25 2.16 5.09 9.10
N LEU A 26 1.48 4.52 8.11
CA LEU A 26 1.07 3.12 8.14
C LEU A 26 2.26 2.16 8.05
N SER A 27 3.32 2.49 7.31
CA SER A 27 4.45 1.56 7.14
C SER A 27 5.13 1.18 8.46
N SER A 28 5.06 2.04 9.48
CA SER A 28 5.51 1.75 10.85
C SER A 28 4.74 0.62 11.55
N LEU A 29 3.51 0.34 11.11
CA LEU A 29 2.66 -0.73 11.66
C LEU A 29 2.84 -2.05 10.92
N CYS A 30 3.49 -2.02 9.75
CA CYS A 30 3.59 -3.14 8.85
C CYS A 30 4.84 -3.98 9.16
N ASN A 31 4.82 -5.23 8.73
CA ASN A 31 5.89 -6.20 8.99
C ASN A 31 6.53 -6.69 7.69
N GLU A 32 7.50 -7.60 7.79
CA GLU A 32 8.26 -8.14 6.65
C GLU A 32 7.42 -8.89 5.62
N THR A 33 6.19 -9.31 5.97
CA THR A 33 5.28 -9.97 5.01
C THR A 33 4.34 -8.99 4.34
N SER A 34 4.37 -7.71 4.72
CA SER A 34 3.49 -6.68 4.17
C SER A 34 3.97 -6.20 2.80
N VAL A 35 3.04 -5.76 1.95
CA VAL A 35 3.36 -5.16 0.64
C VAL A 35 3.44 -3.66 0.81
N ILE A 36 4.60 -3.08 0.54
CA ILE A 36 4.83 -1.63 0.58
C ILE A 36 5.37 -1.20 -0.78
N THR A 37 4.59 -0.42 -1.53
CA THR A 37 5.04 0.08 -2.83
C THR A 37 6.03 1.23 -2.65
N PRO A 38 7.02 1.38 -3.55
CA PRO A 38 7.94 2.50 -3.50
C PRO A 38 7.20 3.84 -3.64
N ILE A 39 7.61 4.81 -2.82
CA ILE A 39 7.23 6.22 -2.94
C ILE A 39 8.37 7.02 -3.58
N SER A 40 8.28 8.35 -3.62
CA SER A 40 9.34 9.15 -4.24
C SER A 40 10.66 8.99 -3.45
N PRO A 41 11.84 9.02 -4.11
CA PRO A 41 13.12 8.82 -3.43
C PRO A 41 13.38 9.81 -2.28
N ASN A 42 12.87 11.04 -2.40
CA ASN A 42 12.98 12.03 -1.33
C ASN A 42 12.10 11.69 -0.13
N ASP A 43 10.93 11.09 -0.37
CA ASP A 43 9.99 10.72 0.70
C ASP A 43 10.45 9.45 1.44
N GLU A 44 11.18 8.54 0.78
CA GLU A 44 11.76 7.31 1.36
C GLU A 44 12.82 7.60 2.46
N ILE A 45 13.36 8.81 2.52
CA ILE A 45 14.28 9.23 3.59
C ILE A 45 13.55 9.23 4.95
N THR A 46 12.27 9.64 4.95
CA THR A 46 11.49 9.79 6.18
C THR A 46 11.20 8.46 6.88
N PRO A 47 10.75 7.38 6.20
CA PRO A 47 10.63 6.05 6.77
C PRO A 47 11.93 5.52 7.37
N ALA A 48 13.07 5.73 6.68
CA ALA A 48 14.37 5.25 7.15
C ALA A 48 14.79 5.90 8.47
N ASP A 49 14.56 7.21 8.60
CA ASP A 49 14.86 7.97 9.82
C ASP A 49 13.92 7.61 10.99
N LEU A 50 12.68 7.21 10.67
CA LEU A 50 11.66 6.80 11.67
C LEU A 50 11.73 5.31 12.03
N GLY A 51 12.68 4.54 11.48
CA GLY A 51 12.79 3.09 11.70
C GLY A 51 11.58 2.30 11.16
N SER A 52 10.86 2.87 10.19
CA SER A 52 9.70 2.26 9.55
C SER A 52 10.13 1.46 8.32
N SER A 53 9.34 0.46 7.92
CA SER A 53 9.66 -0.34 6.74
C SER A 53 9.55 0.50 5.46
N GLY A 54 10.60 0.45 4.63
CA GLY A 54 10.58 1.00 3.27
C GLY A 54 9.87 0.07 2.27
N ALA A 55 9.99 0.39 0.98
CA ALA A 55 9.43 -0.42 -0.09
C ALA A 55 9.84 -1.91 -0.01
N GLN A 56 8.87 -2.83 -0.06
CA GLN A 56 9.09 -4.28 0.06
C GLN A 56 7.94 -5.07 -0.57
N ASN A 57 8.22 -6.30 -1.00
CA ASN A 57 7.25 -7.29 -1.52
C ASN A 57 6.31 -6.80 -2.64
N HIS A 58 6.61 -5.66 -3.27
CA HIS A 58 5.75 -5.01 -4.26
C HIS A 58 5.91 -5.55 -5.68
N GLN A 59 6.96 -6.33 -5.96
CA GLN A 59 7.16 -7.00 -7.25
C GLN A 59 6.72 -8.46 -7.19
N ARG A 60 6.98 -9.10 -6.05
CA ARG A 60 6.72 -10.51 -5.81
C ARG A 60 6.30 -10.67 -4.37
N GLN A 61 5.11 -11.23 -4.16
CA GLN A 61 4.54 -11.44 -2.84
C GLN A 61 4.22 -12.91 -2.61
N ILE A 62 4.61 -13.42 -1.45
CA ILE A 62 4.18 -14.74 -0.96
C ILE A 62 3.14 -14.49 0.13
N TRP A 63 1.94 -15.02 -0.09
CA TRP A 63 0.81 -14.85 0.79
C TRP A 63 0.83 -15.87 1.95
N PRO A 64 0.10 -15.61 3.05
CA PRO A 64 0.03 -16.55 4.18
C PRO A 64 -0.52 -17.95 3.83
N ASP A 65 -1.27 -18.08 2.73
CA ASP A 65 -1.75 -19.37 2.20
C ASP A 65 -0.69 -20.12 1.37
N GLY A 66 0.50 -19.55 1.21
CA GLY A 66 1.60 -20.08 0.43
C GLY A 66 1.48 -19.83 -1.08
N THR A 67 0.41 -19.15 -1.53
CA THR A 67 0.30 -18.73 -2.91
C THR A 67 1.27 -17.60 -3.19
N GLU A 68 1.81 -17.58 -4.39
CA GLU A 68 2.73 -16.54 -4.83
C GLU A 68 2.06 -15.72 -5.92
N THR A 69 2.24 -14.41 -5.84
CA THR A 69 1.80 -13.50 -6.87
C THR A 69 2.98 -12.67 -7.34
N ASP A 70 3.35 -12.90 -8.61
CA ASP A 70 4.29 -12.06 -9.35
C ASP A 70 3.48 -10.92 -9.98
N ALA A 71 3.27 -9.86 -9.20
CA ALA A 71 2.50 -8.69 -9.60
C ALA A 71 3.25 -7.42 -9.22
N ALA A 72 3.30 -6.48 -10.15
CA ALA A 72 3.84 -5.15 -9.91
C ALA A 72 2.78 -4.30 -9.17
N PHE A 73 2.79 -4.36 -7.85
CA PHE A 73 2.07 -3.39 -7.04
C PHE A 73 2.73 -2.01 -7.20
N VAL A 74 1.96 -1.06 -7.71
CA VAL A 74 2.39 0.33 -7.91
C VAL A 74 1.58 1.29 -7.03
N SER A 75 2.12 2.47 -6.74
CA SER A 75 1.56 3.37 -5.73
C SER A 75 0.08 3.73 -5.96
N HIS A 76 -0.32 3.88 -7.23
CA HIS A 76 -1.66 4.29 -7.67
C HIS A 76 -2.43 3.19 -8.41
N ILE A 77 -2.18 1.93 -8.03
CA ILE A 77 -2.82 0.77 -8.64
C ILE A 77 -4.35 0.84 -8.52
N PRO A 78 -5.12 0.60 -9.60
CA PRO A 78 -6.58 0.53 -9.54
C PRO A 78 -7.08 -0.59 -8.62
N ALA A 79 -8.19 -0.37 -7.92
CA ALA A 79 -8.79 -1.37 -7.03
C ALA A 79 -9.16 -2.68 -7.74
N ALA A 80 -9.48 -2.61 -9.04
CA ALA A 80 -9.76 -3.79 -9.87
C ALA A 80 -8.51 -4.68 -10.02
N GLU A 81 -7.33 -4.10 -10.22
CA GLU A 81 -6.06 -4.83 -10.31
C GLU A 81 -5.66 -5.41 -8.96
N VAL A 82 -5.80 -4.64 -7.87
CA VAL A 82 -5.60 -5.16 -6.51
C VAL A 82 -6.49 -6.38 -6.25
N THR A 83 -7.74 -6.34 -6.72
CA THR A 83 -8.67 -7.46 -6.58
C THR A 83 -8.26 -8.69 -7.39
N ALA A 84 -7.56 -8.51 -8.50
CA ALA A 84 -7.04 -9.60 -9.32
C ALA A 84 -5.77 -10.22 -8.74
N PHE A 85 -4.92 -9.42 -8.08
CA PHE A 85 -3.63 -9.84 -7.53
C PHE A 85 -3.72 -10.40 -6.10
N VAL A 86 -4.64 -9.88 -5.29
CA VAL A 86 -4.75 -10.26 -3.88
C VAL A 86 -5.72 -11.45 -3.72
N PRO A 87 -5.32 -12.54 -3.05
CA PRO A 87 -6.17 -13.68 -2.77
C PRO A 87 -7.50 -13.30 -2.14
N LYS A 88 -8.56 -14.04 -2.49
CA LYS A 88 -9.93 -13.76 -2.05
C LYS A 88 -10.08 -13.78 -0.53
N GLU A 89 -9.30 -14.61 0.16
CA GLU A 89 -9.35 -14.76 1.62
C GLU A 89 -8.85 -13.49 2.32
N ILE A 90 -7.65 -13.03 1.97
CA ILE A 90 -7.05 -11.77 2.47
C ILE A 90 -7.93 -10.58 2.10
N ARG A 91 -8.36 -10.51 0.84
CA ARG A 91 -9.31 -9.47 0.41
C ARG A 91 -10.65 -9.58 1.13
N GLY A 92 -11.04 -10.73 1.62
CA GLY A 92 -12.28 -10.90 2.39
C GLY A 92 -12.15 -10.36 3.81
N SER A 93 -11.04 -10.66 4.47
CA SER A 93 -10.77 -10.31 5.86
C SER A 93 -10.31 -8.87 6.06
N ASP A 94 -9.46 -8.37 5.17
CA ASP A 94 -8.74 -7.14 5.41
C ASP A 94 -9.63 -5.92 5.19
N THR A 95 -9.43 -4.92 6.04
CA THR A 95 -10.12 -3.63 5.94
C THR A 95 -9.52 -2.85 4.77
N LYS A 96 -10.33 -2.52 3.76
CA LYS A 96 -9.89 -1.66 2.65
C LYS A 96 -10.16 -0.22 3.00
N VAL A 97 -9.14 0.61 2.88
CA VAL A 97 -9.20 2.04 3.13
C VAL A 97 -8.75 2.77 1.87
N THR A 98 -9.39 3.91 1.60
CA THR A 98 -8.91 4.88 0.63
C THR A 98 -9.14 6.27 1.18
N ILE A 99 -8.40 7.25 0.67
CA ILE A 99 -8.57 8.66 1.03
C ILE A 99 -9.09 9.34 -0.22
N CYS A 100 -10.14 10.14 -0.04
CA CYS A 100 -10.68 10.98 -1.10
C CYS A 100 -10.58 12.42 -0.66
N ARG A 101 -10.22 13.28 -1.61
CA ARG A 101 -10.23 14.73 -1.46
C ARG A 101 -11.36 15.30 -2.31
N GLU A 102 -11.77 16.53 -2.01
CA GLU A 102 -12.70 17.27 -2.86
C GLU A 102 -12.16 17.29 -4.31
N PRO A 103 -12.99 16.98 -5.33
CA PRO A 103 -12.50 16.77 -6.69
C PRO A 103 -11.75 17.96 -7.32
N TYR A 104 -12.17 19.20 -7.06
CA TYR A 104 -11.50 20.39 -7.58
C TYR A 104 -10.16 20.61 -6.90
N ASP A 105 -10.11 20.41 -5.59
CA ASP A 105 -8.89 20.47 -4.81
C ASP A 105 -7.84 19.45 -5.27
N ALA A 106 -8.27 18.21 -5.57
CA ALA A 106 -7.39 17.16 -6.08
C ALA A 106 -6.89 17.46 -7.49
N ALA A 107 -7.72 18.09 -8.33
CA ALA A 107 -7.36 18.43 -9.70
C ALA A 107 -6.37 19.62 -9.82
N LEU A 108 -6.24 20.43 -8.77
CA LEU A 108 -5.37 21.61 -8.73
C LEU A 108 -4.01 21.38 -8.04
N SER A 109 -3.80 20.21 -7.45
CA SER A 109 -2.61 19.82 -6.68
C SER A 109 -1.46 19.37 -7.56
#